data_AF-A0A2G4IMH0-F1
#
_entry.id   AF-A0A2G4IMH0-F1
#
_cell.length_a   1.000
_cell.length_b   1.000
_cell.length_c   1.000
_cell.angle_alpha   90.00
_cell.angle_beta   90.00
_cell.angle_gamma   90.00
#
_symmetry.space_group_name_H-M   'P 1'
#
loop_
_entity.id
_entity.type
_entity.pdbx_description
1 polymer ?
#
loop_
_entity_poly.entity_id
_entity_poly.type
_entity_poly.pdbx_seq_one_letter_code
_entity_poly.pdbx_strand_id
1 'polypeptide(L)'
;MTITTPSRRHALSTLSLAGLATGIAAPAEANPTKHLNLDDPWDNLTAYLKARSDISGAISVSWTQGFVYSHIPGQPARKLMMGQGVKCTRCIKDDKGYEFLERECVIFSDAETGEPLKTWRNPFTERMVDVFHIQNASAGGHIDAVGSRGQHHKTYMEHAGDVTFFIDLFYSSPSKLSVKDYPTYAASDVYEGAGIYHFHAKRADLDNASLMSAPVTTSHTGVRQWLPWMEMGQWAGGVVMPSRGKKLANGIADLPKHLRAWMEKNSPEFLTAPTLADKDKKRFFYDQFKDHIDKKRKGMG
;
A
#
# COMPACT_ATOMS: atom_id res chain seq x y z
N MET A 1 33.02 36.52 52.08
CA MET A 1 34.11 37.12 52.88
C MET A 1 35.20 36.07 53.00
N THR A 2 36.41 36.38 52.50
CA THR A 2 37.74 35.77 52.82
C THR A 2 37.87 34.23 52.80
N ILE A 3 38.46 33.63 51.76
CA ILE A 3 39.90 33.35 51.54
C ILE A 3 40.59 32.71 52.76
N THR A 4 41.02 31.44 52.64
CA THR A 4 42.42 30.99 52.82
C THR A 4 42.64 29.54 52.39
N THR A 5 43.80 29.32 51.78
CA THR A 5 44.31 28.14 51.06
C THR A 5 45.28 27.32 51.96
N PRO A 6 46.13 26.38 51.46
CA PRO A 6 46.01 24.92 51.49
C PRO A 6 47.04 24.18 52.39
N SER A 7 46.99 22.84 52.44
CA SER A 7 48.18 22.03 52.74
C SER A 7 48.20 20.64 52.08
N ARG A 8 49.27 20.45 51.30
CA ARG A 8 49.92 19.23 50.73
C ARG A 8 49.76 17.97 51.61
N ARG A 9 49.73 16.72 51.12
CA ARG A 9 50.70 15.95 50.28
C ARG A 9 50.17 14.48 50.28
N HIS A 10 49.89 13.78 49.18
CA HIS A 10 50.68 12.74 48.48
C HIS A 10 49.73 12.18 47.40
N ALA A 11 49.95 12.38 46.10
CA ALA A 11 50.82 11.59 45.22
C ALA A 11 50.53 10.09 45.25
N LEU A 12 49.61 9.64 44.41
CA LEU A 12 49.67 8.33 43.75
C LEU A 12 49.13 8.49 42.33
N SER A 13 50.10 8.41 41.43
CA SER A 13 50.04 8.43 39.98
C SER A 13 49.28 7.22 39.41
N THR A 14 48.26 7.48 38.60
CA THR A 14 47.83 6.55 37.55
C THR A 14 47.90 7.27 36.22
N LEU A 15 48.85 6.83 35.38
CA LEU A 15 48.93 7.19 33.97
C LEU A 15 47.65 6.69 33.28
N SER A 16 46.79 7.61 32.85
CA SER A 16 45.81 7.35 31.79
C SER A 16 46.32 8.06 30.55
N LEU A 17 46.99 7.31 29.66
CA LEU A 17 47.35 7.79 28.33
C LEU A 17 46.07 8.18 27.59
N ALA A 18 45.87 9.48 27.37
CA ALA A 18 44.87 9.98 26.44
C ALA A 18 45.31 9.62 25.01
N GLY A 19 44.80 8.50 24.51
CA GLY A 19 44.90 8.16 23.09
C GLY A 19 44.00 9.10 22.29
N LEU A 20 44.60 10.08 21.60
CA LEU A 20 43.97 10.76 20.47
C LEU A 20 43.72 9.73 19.37
N ALA A 21 42.55 9.11 19.38
CA ALA A 21 42.05 8.38 18.24
C ALA A 21 41.71 9.41 17.14
N THR A 22 42.67 9.68 16.25
CA THR A 22 42.37 10.28 14.95
C THR A 22 41.53 9.29 14.17
N GLY A 23 40.22 9.35 14.37
CA GLY A 23 39.26 8.64 13.53
C GLY A 23 39.36 9.20 12.12
N ILE A 24 40.10 8.52 11.26
CA ILE A 24 39.92 8.66 9.81
C ILE A 24 38.53 8.10 9.56
N ALA A 25 37.53 8.98 9.51
CA ALA A 25 36.23 8.61 8.96
C ALA A 25 36.51 8.08 7.55
N ALA A 26 36.22 6.80 7.33
CA ALA A 26 36.24 6.24 5.99
C ALA A 26 35.37 7.16 5.11
N PRO A 27 35.84 7.57 3.92
CA PRO A 27 35.00 8.35 3.03
C PRO A 27 33.73 7.54 2.83
N ALA A 28 32.57 8.15 3.13
CA ALA A 28 31.30 7.57 2.75
C ALA A 28 31.39 7.32 1.24
N GLU A 29 31.43 6.05 0.82
CA GLU A 29 31.45 5.71 -0.59
C GLU A 29 30.26 6.43 -1.23
N ALA A 30 30.57 7.37 -2.12
CA ALA A 30 29.55 8.07 -2.87
C ALA A 30 28.80 7.00 -3.66
N ASN A 31 27.53 6.77 -3.32
CA ASN A 31 26.71 5.81 -4.04
C ASN A 31 26.72 6.19 -5.53
N PRO A 32 26.93 5.25 -6.45
CA PRO A 32 26.90 5.54 -7.88
C PRO A 32 25.52 6.14 -8.23
N THR A 33 25.49 7.43 -8.54
CA THR A 33 24.28 8.12 -8.99
C THR A 33 24.20 7.98 -10.51
N LYS A 34 23.13 7.34 -11.00
CA LYS A 34 22.72 7.45 -12.40
C LYS A 34 21.59 8.45 -12.43
N HIS A 35 21.83 9.62 -12.99
CA HIS A 35 20.74 10.57 -13.22
C HIS A 35 19.76 9.98 -14.24
N LEU A 36 18.59 9.51 -13.78
CA LEU A 36 17.60 8.89 -14.65
C LEU A 36 16.91 9.99 -15.47
N ASN A 37 16.88 9.87 -16.78
CA ASN A 37 16.09 10.77 -17.62
C ASN A 37 14.63 10.29 -17.66
N LEU A 38 13.71 10.94 -16.96
CA LEU A 38 12.30 10.49 -16.92
C LEU A 38 11.53 10.70 -18.23
N ASP A 39 12.12 11.36 -19.24
CA ASP A 39 11.61 11.40 -20.62
C ASP A 39 12.12 10.21 -21.47
N ASP A 40 13.17 9.51 -21.03
CA ASP A 40 13.57 8.25 -21.63
C ASP A 40 12.64 7.12 -21.13
N PRO A 41 12.05 6.31 -22.04
CA PRO A 41 11.12 5.24 -21.68
C PRO A 41 11.64 4.24 -20.64
N TRP A 42 12.92 3.87 -20.71
CA TRP A 42 13.50 2.85 -19.84
C TRP A 42 13.90 3.40 -18.49
N ASP A 43 14.49 4.60 -18.45
CA ASP A 43 14.79 5.29 -17.21
C ASP A 43 13.50 5.65 -16.45
N ASN A 44 12.46 6.09 -17.17
CA ASN A 44 11.13 6.31 -16.59
C ASN A 44 10.55 5.03 -15.98
N LEU A 45 10.50 3.94 -16.75
CA LEU A 45 9.96 2.67 -16.25
C LEU A 45 10.77 2.15 -15.06
N THR A 46 12.10 2.31 -15.09
CA THR A 46 12.99 1.94 -13.99
C THR A 46 12.65 2.75 -12.74
N ALA A 47 12.53 4.08 -12.84
CA ALA A 47 12.17 4.94 -11.72
C ALA A 47 10.77 4.60 -11.16
N TYR A 48 9.79 4.41 -12.04
CA TYR A 48 8.43 4.04 -11.67
C TYR A 48 8.38 2.70 -10.92
N LEU A 49 9.11 1.69 -11.38
CA LEU A 49 9.15 0.38 -10.73
C LEU A 49 10.00 0.37 -9.46
N LYS A 50 11.06 1.18 -9.36
CA LYS A 50 11.77 1.42 -8.09
C LYS A 50 10.84 2.04 -7.05
N ALA A 51 9.92 2.92 -7.46
CA ALA A 51 8.93 3.50 -6.57
C ALA A 51 7.89 2.43 -6.16
N ARG A 52 7.32 1.70 -7.10
CA ARG A 52 6.23 0.74 -6.82
C ARG A 52 6.67 -0.60 -6.22
N SER A 53 7.91 -1.02 -6.43
CA SER A 53 8.40 -2.37 -6.14
C SER A 53 9.93 -2.40 -5.97
N ASP A 54 10.50 -3.58 -6.17
CA ASP A 54 11.94 -3.85 -6.30
C ASP A 54 12.26 -4.38 -7.70
N ILE A 55 13.13 -3.68 -8.44
CA ILE A 55 13.47 -4.02 -9.83
C ILE A 55 14.42 -5.23 -9.95
N SER A 56 14.99 -5.72 -8.85
CA SER A 56 15.76 -6.97 -8.83
C SER A 56 14.89 -8.22 -8.90
N GLY A 57 13.58 -8.09 -8.66
CA GLY A 57 12.63 -9.20 -8.55
C GLY A 57 12.42 -9.72 -7.13
N ALA A 58 13.05 -9.10 -6.12
CA ALA A 58 12.70 -9.30 -4.73
C ALA A 58 11.24 -8.89 -4.43
N ILE A 59 10.66 -9.45 -3.36
CA ILE A 59 9.32 -9.05 -2.92
C ILE A 59 9.43 -7.69 -2.23
N SER A 60 8.61 -6.75 -2.67
CA SER A 60 8.41 -5.47 -2.00
C SER A 60 7.05 -5.47 -1.29
N VAL A 61 7.00 -4.93 -0.08
CA VAL A 61 5.78 -4.81 0.72
C VAL A 61 5.50 -3.34 1.00
N SER A 62 4.27 -2.90 0.79
CA SER A 62 3.80 -1.61 1.28
C SER A 62 2.58 -1.77 2.17
N TRP A 63 2.45 -0.85 3.13
CA TRP A 63 1.33 -0.79 4.05
C TRP A 63 0.80 0.63 4.12
N THR A 64 -0.53 0.75 4.08
CA THR A 64 -1.26 2.00 4.27
C THR A 64 -2.35 1.82 5.30
N GLN A 65 -2.71 2.92 5.95
CA GLN A 65 -3.89 2.97 6.81
C GLN A 65 -4.63 4.29 6.66
N GLY A 66 -5.91 4.27 6.96
CA GLY A 66 -6.77 5.44 6.99
C GLY A 66 -8.20 5.08 7.32
N PHE A 67 -9.07 6.06 7.44
CA PHE A 67 -10.45 5.82 7.83
C PHE A 67 -11.36 5.67 6.62
N VAL A 68 -12.37 4.82 6.77
CA VAL A 68 -13.49 4.71 5.84
C VAL A 68 -14.56 5.69 6.27
N TYR A 69 -14.98 6.57 5.36
CA TYR A 69 -16.03 7.55 5.60
C TYR A 69 -17.24 7.27 4.73
N SER A 70 -18.45 7.50 5.26
CA SER A 70 -19.64 7.57 4.41
C SER A 70 -19.63 8.83 3.56
N HIS A 71 -20.15 8.72 2.34
CA HIS A 71 -20.44 9.87 1.49
C HIS A 71 -21.88 9.74 0.97
N ILE A 72 -22.80 10.44 1.62
CA ILE A 72 -24.23 10.43 1.30
C ILE A 72 -24.62 11.85 0.89
N PRO A 73 -25.25 12.06 -0.29
CA PRO A 73 -25.69 13.38 -0.72
C PRO A 73 -26.54 14.09 0.35
N GLY A 74 -26.19 15.33 0.66
CA GLY A 74 -26.91 16.16 1.64
C GLY A 74 -26.67 15.80 3.11
N GLN A 75 -25.74 14.89 3.44
CA GLN A 75 -25.43 14.51 4.82
C GLN A 75 -23.94 14.68 5.14
N PRO A 76 -23.60 15.01 6.41
CA PRO A 76 -22.21 15.01 6.86
C PRO A 76 -21.63 13.60 6.81
N ALA A 77 -20.36 13.49 6.41
CA ALA A 77 -19.63 12.23 6.41
C ALA A 77 -19.47 11.69 7.84
N ARG A 78 -19.71 10.38 8.02
CA ARG A 78 -19.45 9.66 9.27
C ARG A 78 -18.19 8.82 9.11
N LYS A 79 -17.31 8.85 10.12
CA LYS A 79 -16.19 7.90 10.25
C LYS A 79 -16.78 6.53 10.62
N LEU A 80 -16.52 5.49 9.82
CA LEU A 80 -17.17 4.19 9.98
C LEU A 80 -16.25 3.15 10.63
N MET A 81 -15.01 3.06 10.15
CA MET A 81 -14.00 2.09 10.58
C MET A 81 -12.62 2.52 10.04
N MET A 82 -11.56 1.79 10.37
CA MET A 82 -10.27 1.90 9.69
C MET A 82 -10.17 0.89 8.54
N GLY A 83 -9.49 1.26 7.47
CA GLY A 83 -9.00 0.35 6.44
C GLY A 83 -7.48 0.28 6.48
N GLN A 84 -6.93 -0.93 6.52
CA GLN A 84 -5.49 -1.19 6.46
C GLN A 84 -5.16 -1.91 5.16
N GLY A 85 -4.48 -1.21 4.25
CA GLY A 85 -4.05 -1.73 2.95
C GLY A 85 -2.69 -2.41 3.06
N VAL A 86 -2.56 -3.61 2.51
CA VAL A 86 -1.26 -4.28 2.33
C VAL A 86 -1.12 -4.67 0.87
N LYS A 87 0.02 -4.34 0.27
CA LYS A 87 0.39 -4.76 -1.08
C LYS A 87 1.71 -5.50 -1.06
N CYS A 88 1.76 -6.65 -1.72
CA CYS A 88 2.99 -7.39 -1.98
C CYS A 88 3.24 -7.44 -3.49
N THR A 89 4.38 -6.94 -3.93
CA THR A 89 4.73 -6.78 -5.34
C THR A 89 6.00 -7.52 -5.72
N ARG A 90 6.10 -7.92 -6.98
CA ARG A 90 7.31 -8.47 -7.61
C ARG A 90 7.37 -8.00 -9.05
N CYS A 91 8.58 -7.68 -9.54
CA CYS A 91 8.82 -7.35 -10.94
C CYS A 91 9.67 -8.42 -11.61
N ILE A 92 9.35 -8.77 -12.85
CA ILE A 92 10.15 -9.71 -13.64
C ILE A 92 10.44 -9.04 -14.97
N LYS A 93 11.73 -8.76 -15.21
CA LYS A 93 12.18 -8.05 -16.41
C LYS A 93 12.14 -8.96 -17.64
N ASP A 94 11.80 -8.39 -18.78
CA ASP A 94 12.01 -8.96 -20.11
C ASP A 94 12.54 -7.91 -21.09
N ASP A 95 12.61 -8.26 -22.37
CA ASP A 95 13.17 -7.41 -23.43
C ASP A 95 12.33 -6.15 -23.71
N LYS A 96 11.04 -6.15 -23.33
CA LYS A 96 10.10 -5.07 -23.63
C LYS A 96 9.75 -4.22 -22.42
N GLY A 97 9.89 -4.77 -21.22
CA GLY A 97 9.59 -4.07 -19.98
C GLY A 97 9.61 -5.01 -18.78
N TYR A 98 8.53 -5.04 -18.01
CA TYR A 98 8.40 -5.89 -16.84
C TYR A 98 6.99 -6.48 -16.73
N GLU A 99 6.93 -7.76 -16.37
CA GLU A 99 5.74 -8.32 -15.73
C GLU A 99 5.69 -7.83 -14.27
N PHE A 100 4.74 -6.95 -13.95
CA PHE A 100 4.51 -6.45 -12.61
C PHE A 100 3.43 -7.29 -11.93
N LEU A 101 3.78 -8.01 -10.87
CA LEU A 101 2.89 -8.89 -10.13
C LEU A 101 2.51 -8.24 -8.80
N GLU A 102 1.22 -8.18 -8.48
CA GLU A 102 0.72 -7.56 -7.25
C GLU A 102 -0.40 -8.40 -6.63
N ARG A 103 -0.29 -8.61 -5.31
CA ARG A 103 -1.40 -8.92 -4.42
C ARG A 103 -1.71 -7.71 -3.59
N GLU A 104 -3.00 -7.46 -3.40
CA GLU A 104 -3.49 -6.36 -2.58
C GLU A 104 -4.64 -6.84 -1.72
N CYS A 105 -4.65 -6.41 -0.46
CA CYS A 105 -5.82 -6.53 0.39
C CYS A 105 -6.08 -5.24 1.18
N VAL A 106 -7.34 -5.02 1.57
CA VAL A 106 -7.72 -4.02 2.57
C VAL A 106 -8.46 -4.73 3.70
N ILE A 107 -7.85 -4.69 4.89
CA ILE A 107 -8.40 -5.24 6.11
C ILE A 107 -9.15 -4.13 6.87
N PHE A 108 -10.47 -4.25 6.87
CA PHE A 108 -11.34 -3.40 7.68
C PHE A 108 -11.14 -3.72 9.16
N SER A 109 -10.82 -2.68 9.93
CA SER A 109 -10.37 -2.78 11.30
C SER A 109 -11.12 -1.78 12.18
N ASP A 110 -11.16 -2.03 13.47
CA ASP A 110 -11.73 -1.13 14.44
C ASP A 110 -11.02 0.23 14.37
N ALA A 111 -11.79 1.33 14.46
CA ALA A 111 -11.26 2.67 14.23
C ALA A 111 -10.39 3.19 15.38
N GLU A 112 -10.44 2.57 16.56
CA GLU A 112 -9.71 3.01 17.76
C GLU A 112 -8.51 2.09 18.03
N THR A 113 -8.72 0.79 18.00
CA THR A 113 -7.73 -0.24 18.36
C THR A 113 -6.90 -0.70 17.17
N GLY A 114 -7.46 -0.62 15.96
CA GLY A 114 -6.88 -1.17 14.75
C GLY A 114 -6.95 -2.69 14.60
N GLU A 115 -7.67 -3.38 15.48
CA GLU A 115 -7.88 -4.80 15.35
C GLU A 115 -8.80 -5.12 14.14
N PRO A 116 -8.45 -6.09 13.29
CA PRO A 116 -9.31 -6.52 12.18
C PRO A 116 -10.70 -6.95 12.65
N LEU A 117 -11.73 -6.41 12.01
CA LEU A 117 -13.12 -6.65 12.38
C LEU A 117 -13.63 -7.96 11.77
N LYS A 118 -14.29 -8.78 12.58
CA LYS A 118 -15.09 -9.92 12.10
C LYS A 118 -16.53 -9.51 11.79
N THR A 119 -17.11 -8.67 12.64
CA THR A 119 -18.47 -8.15 12.49
C THR A 119 -18.45 -6.64 12.73
N TRP A 120 -19.47 -5.95 12.21
CA TRP A 120 -19.60 -4.50 12.33
C TRP A 120 -21.07 -4.13 12.52
N ARG A 121 -21.35 -3.21 13.46
CA ARG A 121 -22.68 -2.63 13.62
C ARG A 121 -22.85 -1.50 12.61
N ASN A 122 -23.70 -1.70 11.61
CA ASN A 122 -23.96 -0.67 10.62
C ASN A 122 -24.71 0.52 11.29
N PRO A 123 -24.16 1.75 11.31
CA PRO A 123 -24.75 2.88 12.01
C PRO A 123 -25.95 3.51 11.27
N PHE A 124 -26.31 2.99 10.11
CA PHE A 124 -27.47 3.42 9.32
C PHE A 124 -28.63 2.43 9.41
N THR A 125 -28.33 1.13 9.42
CA THR A 125 -29.36 0.07 9.49
C THR A 125 -29.49 -0.54 10.89
N GLU A 126 -28.54 -0.25 11.78
CA GLU A 126 -28.41 -0.81 13.14
C GLU A 126 -28.19 -2.33 13.22
N ARG A 127 -28.10 -2.99 12.07
CA ARG A 127 -27.87 -4.43 11.97
C ARG A 127 -26.40 -4.75 12.18
N MET A 128 -26.16 -5.89 12.81
CA MET A 128 -24.84 -6.52 12.83
C MET A 128 -24.64 -7.25 11.50
N VAL A 129 -23.54 -6.95 10.81
CA VAL A 129 -23.14 -7.61 9.55
C VAL A 129 -21.77 -8.25 9.68
N ASP A 130 -21.54 -9.32 8.92
CA ASP A 130 -20.23 -9.96 8.80
C ASP A 130 -19.33 -9.08 7.91
N VAL A 131 -18.12 -8.77 8.37
CA VAL A 131 -17.16 -7.98 7.61
C VAL A 131 -16.50 -8.86 6.56
N PHE A 132 -16.50 -8.40 5.31
CA PHE A 132 -15.81 -9.06 4.20
C PHE A 132 -14.67 -8.17 3.68
N HIS A 133 -13.43 -8.58 3.96
CA HIS A 133 -12.25 -7.80 3.59
C HIS A 133 -12.00 -7.78 2.07
N ILE A 134 -11.35 -6.71 1.57
CA ILE A 134 -11.00 -6.62 0.16
C ILE A 134 -9.75 -7.46 -0.09
N GLN A 135 -9.80 -8.31 -1.11
CA GLN A 135 -8.71 -9.18 -1.50
C GLN A 135 -8.66 -9.28 -3.04
N ASN A 136 -7.50 -8.97 -3.60
CA ASN A 136 -7.22 -9.00 -5.04
C ASN A 136 -5.99 -9.88 -5.27
N ALA A 137 -6.21 -11.12 -5.73
CA ALA A 137 -5.18 -12.16 -5.76
C ALA A 137 -4.10 -11.96 -6.84
N SER A 138 -4.42 -11.22 -7.91
CA SER A 138 -3.51 -10.87 -9.00
C SER A 138 -3.98 -9.56 -9.67
N ALA A 139 -3.52 -8.42 -9.16
CA ALA A 139 -3.83 -7.09 -9.69
C ALA A 139 -2.77 -6.55 -10.67
N GLY A 140 -1.75 -7.37 -10.95
CA GLY A 140 -0.64 -7.04 -11.83
C GLY A 140 -0.93 -7.16 -13.33
N GLY A 141 0.07 -6.80 -14.13
CA GLY A 141 0.10 -6.94 -15.57
C GLY A 141 1.46 -6.56 -16.16
N HIS A 142 1.61 -6.79 -17.46
CA HIS A 142 2.81 -6.40 -18.19
C HIS A 142 2.85 -4.89 -18.44
N ILE A 143 4.02 -4.29 -18.21
CA ILE A 143 4.28 -2.86 -18.42
C ILE A 143 5.46 -2.74 -19.37
N ASP A 144 5.16 -2.42 -20.62
CA ASP A 144 6.17 -2.11 -21.64
C ASP A 144 6.87 -0.79 -21.30
N ALA A 145 8.19 -0.72 -21.52
CA ALA A 145 8.94 0.54 -21.49
C ALA A 145 8.42 1.49 -22.58
N VAL A 146 8.22 0.93 -23.78
CA VAL A 146 7.72 1.66 -24.95
C VAL A 146 6.33 1.11 -25.29
N GLY A 147 5.29 1.90 -25.00
CA GLY A 147 3.92 1.51 -25.29
C GLY A 147 3.63 1.40 -26.79
N SER A 148 2.45 0.87 -27.12
CA SER A 148 2.02 0.49 -28.48
C SER A 148 2.06 1.60 -29.55
N ARG A 149 2.21 2.88 -29.15
CA ARG A 149 2.35 4.04 -30.04
C ARG A 149 3.70 4.77 -29.89
N GLY A 150 4.72 4.12 -29.34
CA GLY A 150 6.02 4.74 -29.06
C GLY A 150 6.02 5.68 -27.84
N GLN A 151 4.92 5.72 -27.08
CA GLN A 151 4.76 6.57 -25.90
C GLN A 151 5.07 5.77 -24.64
N HIS A 152 5.80 6.37 -23.70
CA HIS A 152 6.08 5.78 -22.39
C HIS A 152 5.06 6.22 -21.33
N HIS A 153 5.08 5.57 -20.17
CA HIS A 153 4.16 5.82 -19.07
C HIS A 153 4.40 7.20 -18.41
N LYS A 154 3.67 8.23 -18.84
CA LYS A 154 3.77 9.59 -18.28
C LYS A 154 2.85 9.81 -17.08
N THR A 155 3.01 9.01 -16.04
CA THR A 155 2.20 9.12 -14.81
C THR A 155 3.07 9.58 -13.64
N TYR A 156 3.78 10.68 -13.82
CA TYR A 156 4.55 11.32 -12.76
C TYR A 156 4.43 12.84 -12.81
N MET A 157 4.67 13.45 -11.65
CA MET A 157 4.85 14.88 -11.50
C MET A 157 6.14 15.13 -10.73
N GLU A 158 6.85 16.19 -11.09
CA GLU A 158 7.97 16.71 -10.32
C GLU A 158 7.51 17.95 -9.53
N HIS A 159 7.90 18.03 -8.27
CA HIS A 159 7.49 19.11 -7.36
C HIS A 159 8.58 19.30 -6.33
N ALA A 160 9.12 20.52 -6.28
CA ALA A 160 10.16 20.92 -5.34
C ALA A 160 11.38 19.98 -5.28
N GLY A 161 11.74 19.36 -6.42
CA GLY A 161 12.89 18.45 -6.53
C GLY A 161 12.59 16.97 -6.25
N ASP A 162 11.37 16.62 -5.85
CA ASP A 162 10.91 15.24 -5.64
C ASP A 162 9.90 14.79 -6.70
N VAL A 163 9.72 13.48 -6.83
CA VAL A 163 8.89 12.85 -7.86
C VAL A 163 7.72 12.10 -7.22
N THR A 164 6.52 12.31 -7.77
CA THR A 164 5.32 11.57 -7.39
C THR A 164 4.86 10.83 -8.62
N PHE A 165 4.93 9.51 -8.58
CA PHE A 165 4.23 8.68 -9.54
C PHE A 165 2.77 8.54 -9.12
N PHE A 166 1.85 8.57 -10.07
CA PHE A 166 0.42 8.51 -9.79
C PHE A 166 -0.31 7.48 -10.65
N ILE A 167 -1.45 7.00 -10.17
CA ILE A 167 -2.36 6.18 -10.96
C ILE A 167 -3.78 6.66 -10.64
N ASP A 168 -4.43 7.24 -11.63
CA ASP A 168 -5.82 7.71 -11.52
C ASP A 168 -6.74 6.73 -12.24
N LEU A 169 -7.32 5.79 -11.49
CA LEU A 169 -8.25 4.80 -12.02
C LEU A 169 -9.67 5.26 -11.80
N PHE A 170 -10.35 5.63 -12.89
CA PHE A 170 -11.80 5.78 -12.91
C PHE A 170 -12.38 4.60 -13.69
N TYR A 171 -13.11 3.74 -13.00
CA TYR A 171 -13.62 2.50 -13.61
C TYR A 171 -15.14 2.48 -13.59
N SER A 172 -15.69 1.92 -14.67
CA SER A 172 -17.10 1.61 -14.84
C SER A 172 -17.19 0.33 -15.66
N SER A 173 -17.87 -0.67 -15.12
CA SER A 173 -17.97 -1.99 -15.73
C SER A 173 -19.26 -2.69 -15.27
N PRO A 174 -19.74 -3.71 -15.98
CA PRO A 174 -20.85 -4.52 -15.49
C PRO A 174 -20.54 -5.11 -14.11
N SER A 175 -21.47 -4.93 -13.18
CA SER A 175 -21.35 -5.47 -11.82
C SER A 175 -21.42 -7.00 -11.85
N LYS A 176 -20.63 -7.65 -10.98
CA LYS A 176 -20.74 -9.10 -10.74
C LYS A 176 -22.00 -9.45 -9.94
N LEU A 177 -22.58 -8.47 -9.26
CA LEU A 177 -23.82 -8.59 -8.49
C LEU A 177 -24.90 -7.79 -9.21
N SER A 178 -25.88 -8.47 -9.81
CA SER A 178 -27.03 -7.80 -10.41
C SER A 178 -27.95 -7.25 -9.31
N VAL A 179 -28.62 -6.11 -9.56
CA VAL A 179 -29.62 -5.55 -8.65
C VAL A 179 -30.78 -6.53 -8.48
N LYS A 180 -31.18 -7.20 -9.56
CA LYS A 180 -32.27 -8.19 -9.55
C LYS A 180 -32.00 -9.35 -8.60
N ASP A 181 -30.80 -9.94 -8.65
CA ASP A 181 -30.49 -11.17 -7.89
C ASP A 181 -29.87 -10.86 -6.52
N TYR A 182 -29.30 -9.66 -6.33
CA TYR A 182 -28.58 -9.23 -5.13
C TYR A 182 -28.97 -7.82 -4.67
N PRO A 183 -30.26 -7.49 -4.49
CA PRO A 183 -30.71 -6.11 -4.22
C PRO A 183 -30.15 -5.53 -2.91
N THR A 184 -29.87 -6.37 -1.91
CA THR A 184 -29.25 -5.97 -0.63
C THR A 184 -27.78 -5.55 -0.78
N TYR A 185 -27.09 -6.07 -1.80
CA TYR A 185 -25.63 -6.02 -1.92
C TYR A 185 -25.15 -5.19 -3.12
N ALA A 186 -26.03 -4.91 -4.08
CA ALA A 186 -25.72 -4.18 -5.30
C ALA A 186 -26.44 -2.83 -5.32
N ALA A 187 -25.73 -1.77 -5.67
CA ALA A 187 -26.30 -0.44 -5.88
C ALA A 187 -26.82 -0.23 -7.31
N SER A 188 -26.15 -0.83 -8.28
CA SER A 188 -26.47 -0.74 -9.70
C SER A 188 -25.97 -2.01 -10.39
N ASP A 189 -26.50 -2.29 -11.58
CA ASP A 189 -25.94 -3.31 -12.49
C ASP A 189 -24.59 -2.87 -13.07
N VAL A 190 -24.16 -1.64 -12.76
CA VAL A 190 -22.82 -1.10 -13.04
C VAL A 190 -22.02 -0.99 -11.74
N TYR A 191 -20.85 -1.62 -11.72
CA TYR A 191 -19.83 -1.40 -10.72
C TYR A 191 -18.92 -0.24 -11.17
N GLU A 192 -18.91 0.81 -10.38
CA GLU A 192 -18.16 2.02 -10.65
C GLU A 192 -17.49 2.60 -9.41
N GLY A 193 -16.47 3.42 -9.63
CA GLY A 193 -15.74 4.08 -8.57
C GLY A 193 -14.42 4.67 -9.07
N ALA A 194 -13.61 5.07 -8.11
CA ALA A 194 -12.27 5.58 -8.37
C ALA A 194 -11.24 4.99 -7.40
N GLY A 195 -10.01 4.81 -7.88
CA GLY A 195 -8.82 4.53 -7.08
C GLY A 195 -7.71 5.47 -7.51
N ILE A 196 -7.31 6.37 -6.62
CA ILE A 196 -6.28 7.38 -6.86
C ILE A 196 -5.07 7.00 -6.02
N TYR A 197 -3.95 6.66 -6.65
CA TYR A 197 -2.73 6.18 -5.99
C TYR A 197 -1.59 7.17 -6.21
N HIS A 198 -0.80 7.43 -5.17
CA HIS A 198 0.43 8.20 -5.26
C HIS A 198 1.59 7.48 -4.60
N PHE A 199 2.76 7.56 -5.23
CA PHE A 199 4.04 7.05 -4.75
C PHE A 199 5.04 8.21 -4.75
N HIS A 200 5.24 8.81 -3.58
CA HIS A 200 6.11 9.98 -3.37
C HIS A 200 7.53 9.51 -3.06
N ALA A 201 8.44 9.74 -3.99
CA ALA A 201 9.84 9.33 -3.93
C ALA A 201 10.75 10.55 -3.96
N LYS A 202 11.86 10.49 -3.22
CA LYS A 202 12.93 11.47 -3.36
C LYS A 202 13.65 11.24 -4.68
N ARG A 203 13.97 12.32 -5.41
CA ARG A 203 14.72 12.17 -6.68
C ARG A 203 16.07 11.48 -6.48
N ALA A 204 16.77 11.82 -5.40
CA ALA A 204 18.06 11.21 -5.06
C ALA A 204 17.98 9.69 -4.85
N ASP A 205 16.87 9.18 -4.31
CA ASP A 205 16.69 7.74 -4.09
C ASP A 205 16.39 6.99 -5.40
N LEU A 206 15.69 7.64 -6.34
CA LEU A 206 15.45 7.09 -7.68
C LEU A 206 16.76 7.01 -8.48
N ASP A 207 17.56 8.07 -8.44
CA ASP A 207 18.85 8.20 -9.16
C ASP A 207 19.96 7.35 -8.52
N ASN A 208 19.77 6.83 -7.30
CA ASN A 208 20.75 5.95 -6.65
C ASN A 208 20.76 4.56 -7.32
N ALA A 209 21.84 4.23 -8.02
CA ALA A 209 21.96 2.96 -8.75
C ALA A 209 22.11 1.74 -7.81
N SER A 210 22.52 1.94 -6.56
CA SER A 210 22.59 0.89 -5.54
C SER A 210 21.22 0.52 -4.97
N LEU A 211 20.19 1.37 -5.17
CA LEU A 211 18.83 1.09 -4.72
C LEU A 211 18.02 0.44 -5.85
N MET A 212 17.71 -0.85 -5.69
CA MET A 212 16.76 -1.55 -6.57
C MET A 212 15.30 -1.27 -6.20
N SER A 213 15.07 -0.72 -5.00
CA SER A 213 13.77 -0.37 -4.46
C SER A 213 13.91 0.96 -3.72
N ALA A 214 13.36 2.04 -4.28
CA ALA A 214 13.47 3.37 -3.67
C ALA A 214 12.48 3.48 -2.49
N PRO A 215 12.88 4.03 -1.33
CA PRO A 215 11.93 4.40 -0.28
C PRO A 215 10.83 5.32 -0.82
N VAL A 216 9.58 5.07 -0.41
CA VAL A 216 8.41 5.82 -0.88
C VAL A 216 7.41 5.99 0.25
N THR A 217 6.88 7.20 0.37
CA THR A 217 5.61 7.44 1.08
C THR A 217 4.48 7.25 0.08
N THR A 218 3.40 6.61 0.50
CA THR A 218 2.27 6.31 -0.38
C THR A 218 1.00 6.94 0.14
N SER A 219 0.13 7.36 -0.78
CA SER A 219 -1.26 7.68 -0.46
C SER A 219 -2.18 6.99 -1.46
N HIS A 220 -3.38 6.63 -0.98
CA HIS A 220 -4.41 6.06 -1.83
C HIS A 220 -5.78 6.55 -1.38
N THR A 221 -6.62 6.96 -2.33
CA THR A 221 -8.03 7.27 -2.09
C THR A 221 -8.91 6.36 -2.93
N GLY A 222 -9.70 5.52 -2.26
CA GLY A 222 -10.77 4.77 -2.90
C GLY A 222 -12.10 5.50 -2.79
N VAL A 223 -12.82 5.68 -3.88
CA VAL A 223 -14.22 6.12 -3.91
C VAL A 223 -15.05 4.97 -4.45
N ARG A 224 -16.04 4.53 -3.69
CA ARG A 224 -16.82 3.34 -4.01
C ARG A 224 -18.28 3.56 -3.69
N GLN A 225 -19.15 2.86 -4.41
CA GLN A 225 -20.48 2.51 -3.89
C GLN A 225 -20.33 1.83 -2.52
N TRP A 226 -21.41 1.72 -1.75
CA TRP A 226 -21.39 0.95 -0.51
C TRP A 226 -20.79 -0.44 -0.73
N LEU A 227 -19.88 -0.85 0.16
CA LEU A 227 -19.29 -2.18 0.05
C LEU A 227 -20.41 -3.22 0.20
N PRO A 228 -20.47 -4.26 -0.64
CA PRO A 228 -21.59 -5.20 -0.65
C PRO A 228 -21.94 -5.75 0.72
N TRP A 229 -20.94 -6.17 1.52
CA TRP A 229 -21.13 -6.73 2.86
C TRP A 229 -21.75 -5.76 3.87
N MET A 230 -21.79 -4.46 3.59
CA MET A 230 -22.47 -3.48 4.44
C MET A 230 -24.00 -3.57 4.35
N GLU A 231 -24.54 -4.33 3.39
CA GLU A 231 -25.97 -4.55 3.15
C GLU A 231 -26.74 -3.25 2.83
N MET A 232 -26.09 -2.33 2.12
CA MET A 232 -26.64 -1.01 1.77
C MET A 232 -26.79 -0.81 0.25
N GLY A 233 -26.97 -1.89 -0.52
CA GLY A 233 -26.99 -1.87 -1.99
C GLY A 233 -27.74 -0.67 -2.57
N GLN A 234 -29.06 -0.66 -2.47
CA GLN A 234 -29.92 0.41 -3.05
C GLN A 234 -29.94 1.72 -2.26
N TRP A 235 -29.04 1.94 -1.30
CA TRP A 235 -28.97 3.18 -0.55
C TRP A 235 -28.19 4.24 -1.32
N ALA A 236 -28.59 5.50 -1.20
CA ALA A 236 -27.86 6.61 -1.79
C ALA A 236 -26.44 6.71 -1.22
N GLY A 237 -25.49 7.09 -2.08
CA GLY A 237 -24.11 7.36 -1.70
C GLY A 237 -23.20 6.12 -1.69
N GLY A 238 -22.18 6.17 -0.84
CA GLY A 238 -21.18 5.12 -0.75
C GLY A 238 -20.09 5.45 0.27
N VAL A 239 -18.86 5.03 -0.02
CA VAL A 239 -17.72 5.23 0.87
C VAL A 239 -16.56 5.95 0.16
N VAL A 240 -15.85 6.75 0.94
CA VAL A 240 -14.56 7.37 0.58
C VAL A 240 -13.51 6.89 1.57
N MET A 241 -12.39 6.39 1.06
CA MET A 241 -11.37 5.65 1.80
C MET A 241 -9.98 6.24 1.55
N PRO A 242 -9.66 7.43 2.10
CA PRO A 242 -8.32 7.98 2.03
C PRO A 242 -7.39 7.22 2.98
N SER A 243 -6.21 6.86 2.51
CA SER A 243 -5.19 6.12 3.26
C SER A 243 -3.79 6.64 2.94
N ARG A 244 -2.87 6.47 3.90
CA ARG A 244 -1.49 6.93 3.82
C ARG A 244 -0.57 5.88 4.41
N GLY A 245 0.65 5.81 3.92
CA GLY A 245 1.60 4.82 4.38
C GLY A 245 2.94 4.91 3.66
N LYS A 246 3.62 3.77 3.55
CA LYS A 246 4.95 3.69 2.94
C LYS A 246 5.25 2.27 2.46
N LYS A 247 6.30 2.15 1.64
CA LYS A 247 6.99 0.88 1.44
C LYS A 247 7.78 0.52 2.70
N LEU A 248 7.70 -0.74 3.12
CA LEU A 248 8.29 -1.25 4.35
C LEU A 248 9.70 -1.76 4.10
N ALA A 249 10.66 -1.36 4.94
CA ALA A 249 12.07 -1.67 4.74
C ALA A 249 12.38 -3.15 5.02
N ASN A 250 11.74 -3.74 6.05
CA ASN A 250 11.89 -5.15 6.41
C ASN A 250 10.67 -5.99 5.97
N GLY A 251 9.95 -5.52 4.95
CA GLY A 251 8.81 -6.24 4.39
C GLY A 251 7.70 -6.52 5.42
N ILE A 252 7.21 -7.76 5.44
CA ILE A 252 6.14 -8.22 6.33
C ILE A 252 6.47 -8.03 7.82
N ALA A 253 7.76 -8.05 8.19
CA ALA A 253 8.17 -7.91 9.59
C ALA A 253 7.83 -6.55 10.19
N ASP A 254 7.70 -5.51 9.37
CA ASP A 254 7.36 -4.15 9.79
C ASP A 254 5.84 -3.89 9.89
N LEU A 255 4.99 -4.85 9.53
CA LEU A 255 3.54 -4.71 9.68
C LEU A 255 3.15 -4.61 11.17
N PRO A 256 2.05 -3.89 11.51
CA PRO A 256 1.49 -3.92 12.86
C PRO A 256 1.24 -5.36 13.32
N LYS A 257 1.68 -5.70 14.54
CA LYS A 257 1.67 -7.09 15.04
C LYS A 257 0.28 -7.74 14.98
N HIS A 258 -0.78 -7.01 15.36
CA HIS A 258 -2.15 -7.51 15.33
C HIS A 258 -2.61 -7.81 13.88
N LEU A 259 -2.28 -6.93 12.94
CA LEU A 259 -2.63 -7.08 11.53
C LEU A 259 -1.90 -8.28 10.93
N ARG A 260 -0.59 -8.36 11.15
CA ARG A 260 0.24 -9.47 10.67
C ARG A 260 -0.26 -10.81 11.20
N ALA A 261 -0.48 -10.93 12.52
CA ALA A 261 -0.96 -12.17 13.13
C ALA A 261 -2.32 -12.59 12.57
N TRP A 262 -3.22 -11.63 12.35
CA TRP A 262 -4.51 -11.90 11.72
C TRP A 262 -4.34 -12.37 10.27
N MET A 263 -3.48 -11.72 9.48
CA MET A 263 -3.22 -12.11 8.09
C MET A 263 -2.56 -13.47 7.98
N GLU A 264 -1.60 -13.81 8.84
CA GLU A 264 -0.96 -15.13 8.88
C GLU A 264 -1.99 -16.24 9.12
N LYS A 265 -3.01 -15.97 9.95
CA LYS A 265 -4.09 -16.92 10.24
C LYS A 265 -5.17 -16.99 9.15
N ASN A 266 -5.57 -15.85 8.59
CA ASN A 266 -6.80 -15.75 7.79
C ASN A 266 -6.56 -15.46 6.30
N SER A 267 -5.39 -14.98 5.92
CA SER A 267 -5.07 -14.57 4.55
C SER A 267 -3.56 -14.69 4.23
N PRO A 268 -2.90 -15.82 4.54
CA PRO A 268 -1.43 -15.94 4.45
C PRO A 268 -0.90 -15.73 3.03
N GLU A 269 -1.71 -16.01 2.01
CA GLU A 269 -1.34 -15.80 0.60
C GLU A 269 -1.12 -14.32 0.24
N PHE A 270 -1.65 -13.38 1.02
CA PHE A 270 -1.47 -11.93 0.85
C PHE A 270 -0.21 -11.38 1.54
N LEU A 271 0.58 -12.24 2.21
CA LEU A 271 1.88 -11.89 2.80
C LEU A 271 3.06 -12.16 1.83
N THR A 272 2.76 -12.43 0.56
CA THR A 272 3.74 -12.61 -0.50
C THR A 272 3.19 -12.14 -1.84
N ALA A 273 4.06 -11.83 -2.79
CA ALA A 273 3.66 -11.46 -4.14
C ALA A 273 3.31 -12.71 -4.99
N PRO A 274 2.42 -12.59 -5.99
CA PRO A 274 2.15 -13.66 -6.95
C PRO A 274 3.42 -14.18 -7.62
N THR A 275 3.39 -15.44 -8.04
CA THR A 275 4.36 -16.00 -8.99
C THR A 275 3.87 -15.81 -10.44
N LEU A 276 4.73 -16.06 -11.43
CA LEU A 276 4.28 -16.07 -12.84
C LEU A 276 3.15 -17.08 -13.10
N ALA A 277 3.16 -18.22 -12.40
CA ALA A 277 2.10 -19.22 -12.50
C ALA A 277 0.74 -18.73 -11.94
N ASP A 278 0.74 -17.64 -11.16
CA ASP A 278 -0.46 -17.04 -10.58
C ASP A 278 -0.97 -15.84 -11.38
N LYS A 279 -0.23 -15.35 -12.39
CA LYS A 279 -0.51 -14.08 -13.06
C LYS A 279 -1.93 -14.01 -13.64
N ASP A 280 -2.41 -15.12 -14.21
CA ASP A 280 -3.72 -15.23 -14.86
C ASP A 280 -4.83 -15.72 -13.92
N LYS A 281 -4.50 -16.07 -12.66
CA LYS A 281 -5.47 -16.47 -11.64
C LYS A 281 -6.16 -15.24 -11.03
N LYS A 282 -6.84 -14.47 -11.89
CA LYS A 282 -7.56 -13.26 -11.51
C LYS A 282 -8.73 -13.64 -10.59
N ARG A 283 -8.67 -13.18 -9.34
CA ARG A 283 -9.75 -13.34 -8.35
C ARG A 283 -9.87 -12.06 -7.55
N PHE A 284 -10.89 -11.26 -7.86
CA PHE A 284 -11.09 -9.95 -7.27
C PHE A 284 -12.22 -9.96 -6.24
N PHE A 285 -12.24 -8.94 -5.39
CA PHE A 285 -13.18 -8.82 -4.27
C PHE A 285 -14.65 -9.15 -4.61
N TYR A 286 -15.19 -8.64 -5.72
CA TYR A 286 -16.60 -8.88 -6.08
C TYR A 286 -16.87 -10.33 -6.53
N ASP A 287 -15.92 -10.99 -7.20
CA ASP A 287 -16.05 -12.41 -7.53
C ASP A 287 -16.08 -13.25 -6.24
N GLN A 288 -15.19 -12.94 -5.30
CA GLN A 288 -15.10 -13.64 -4.02
C GLN A 288 -16.32 -13.41 -3.14
N PHE A 289 -16.84 -12.18 -3.10
CA PHE A 289 -18.03 -11.85 -2.34
C PHE A 289 -19.27 -12.54 -2.90
N LYS A 290 -19.41 -12.59 -4.24
CA LYS A 290 -20.51 -13.32 -4.88
C LYS A 290 -20.49 -14.80 -4.50
N ASP A 291 -19.33 -15.46 -4.60
CA ASP A 291 -19.16 -16.86 -4.19
C ASP A 291 -19.57 -17.08 -2.73
N HIS A 292 -19.17 -16.17 -1.84
CA HIS A 292 -19.48 -16.23 -0.41
C HIS A 292 -20.99 -16.16 -0.16
N ILE A 293 -21.69 -15.20 -0.77
CA ILE A 293 -23.13 -15.03 -0.60
C ILE A 293 -23.91 -16.19 -1.24
N ASP A 294 -23.49 -16.69 -2.40
CA ASP A 294 -24.15 -17.82 -3.05
C ASP A 294 -24.03 -19.10 -2.22
N LYS A 295 -22.88 -19.32 -1.55
CA LYS A 295 -22.72 -20.42 -0.60
C LYS A 295 -23.61 -20.24 0.64
N LYS A 296 -23.66 -19.03 1.20
CA LYS A 296 -24.51 -18.70 2.37
C LYS A 296 -26.00 -18.96 2.05
N ARG A 297 -26.48 -18.54 0.87
CA ARG A 297 -27.86 -18.77 0.40
C ARG A 297 -28.21 -20.25 0.22
N LYS A 298 -27.22 -21.10 -0.08
CA LYS A 298 -27.38 -22.57 -0.19
C LYS A 298 -27.27 -23.31 1.15
N GLY A 299 -27.05 -22.60 2.26
CA GLY A 299 -26.83 -23.21 3.58
C GLY A 299 -25.46 -23.91 3.72
N MET A 300 -24.47 -23.51 2.90
CA MET A 300 -23.15 -24.14 2.84
C MET A 300 -22.03 -23.26 3.43
N GLY A 301 -22.37 -22.33 4.32
CA GLY A 301 -21.46 -21.30 4.85
C GLY A 301 -21.44 -21.25 6.36
#